data_AF-A0A7Y7LWY4-F1
#
_entry.id   AF-A0A7Y7LWY4-F1
#
_cell.length_a   1.000
_cell.length_b   1.000
_cell.length_c   1.000
_cell.angle_alpha   90.00
_cell.angle_beta   90.00
_cell.angle_gamma   90.00
#
_symmetry.space_group_name_H-M   'P 1'
#
loop_
_entity.id
_entity.type
_entity.pdbx_description
1 polymer ?
#
loop_
_entity_poly.entity_id
_entity_poly.type
_entity_poly.pdbx_seq_one_letter_code
_entity_poly.pdbx_strand_id
1 'polypeptide(L)' 'MERVVKVHTPLGESQLLFRSMRGTEGLSQLFEFEVDLLSPSASLDLKSVLGKPLTLEIQTAGSGPRYLN' A
#
# COMPACT_ATOMS: atom_id res chain seq x y z
N MET A 1 -3.25 -2.10 -17.93
CA MET A 1 -4.26 -2.73 -17.07
C MET A 1 -4.41 -1.87 -15.84
N GLU A 2 -5.64 -1.48 -15.50
CA GLU A 2 -5.93 -0.68 -14.32
C GLU A 2 -5.97 -1.59 -13.09
N ARG A 3 -5.16 -1.29 -12.07
CA ARG A 3 -5.10 -2.10 -10.84
C ARG A 3 -6.17 -1.63 -9.86
N VAL A 4 -6.86 -2.58 -9.24
CA VAL A 4 -7.88 -2.33 -8.21
C VAL A 4 -7.27 -1.68 -6.96
N VAL A 5 -6.02 -2.01 -6.64
CA VAL A 5 -5.28 -1.44 -5.50
C VAL A 5 -4.06 -0.68 -6.00
N LYS A 6 -3.94 0.58 -5.59
CA LYS A 6 -2.77 1.45 -5.82
C LYS A 6 -2.06 1.69 -4.50
N VAL A 7 -0.73 1.87 -4.58
CA VAL A 7 0.12 2.05 -3.40
C VAL A 7 0.79 3.41 -3.52
N HIS A 8 0.59 4.24 -2.51
CA HIS A 8 1.18 5.57 -2.40
C HIS A 8 2.36 5.50 -1.43
N THR A 9 3.56 5.81 -1.94
CA THR A 9 4.81 5.79 -1.16
C THR A 9 5.71 6.97 -1.54
N PRO A 10 6.70 7.33 -0.71
CA PRO A 10 7.68 8.37 -1.05
C PRO A 10 8.55 8.09 -2.28
N LEU A 11 8.62 6.85 -2.76
CA LEU A 11 9.45 6.47 -3.92
C LEU A 11 8.88 6.93 -5.28
N GLY A 12 7.72 7.59 -5.27
CA GLY A 12 7.02 8.00 -6.48
C GLY A 12 6.13 6.90 -7.05
N GLU A 13 5.35 7.28 -8.06
CA GLU A 13 4.34 6.38 -8.63
C GLU A 13 4.99 5.19 -9.36
N SER A 14 4.30 4.05 -9.34
CA SER A 14 4.63 2.84 -10.11
C SER A 14 5.97 2.13 -9.77
N GLN A 15 6.72 2.61 -8.79
CA GLN A 15 7.93 1.91 -8.28
C GLN A 15 7.57 0.66 -7.46
N LEU A 16 6.45 0.71 -6.73
CA LEU A 16 5.94 -0.39 -5.94
C LEU A 16 4.50 -0.71 -6.33
N LEU A 17 4.23 -1.99 -6.53
CA LEU A 17 2.96 -2.52 -7.03
C LEU A 17 2.38 -3.47 -6.00
N PHE A 18 1.09 -3.32 -5.70
CA PHE A 18 0.40 -4.19 -4.74
C PHE A 18 0.35 -5.65 -5.22
N ARG A 19 0.65 -6.59 -4.32
CA ARG A 19 0.48 -8.03 -4.53
C ARG A 19 -0.54 -8.64 -3.56
N SER A 20 -0.33 -8.45 -2.27
CA SER A 20 -1.18 -8.99 -1.20
C SER A 20 -1.09 -8.15 0.05
N MET A 21 -2.12 -8.22 0.88
CA MET A 21 -2.11 -7.68 2.24
C MET A 21 -2.82 -8.63 3.18
N ARG A 22 -2.31 -8.74 4.41
CA ARG A 22 -2.98 -9.32 5.57
C ARG A 22 -2.93 -8.31 6.69
N GLY A 23 -3.94 -8.30 7.55
CA GLY A 23 -3.89 -7.48 8.73
C GLY A 23 -4.99 -7.74 9.72
N THR A 24 -4.84 -7.11 10.87
CA THR A 24 -5.75 -7.22 12.00
C THR A 24 -6.15 -5.83 12.45
N GLU A 25 -7.44 -5.63 12.65
CA GLU A 25 -8.02 -4.40 13.17
C GLU A 25 -8.95 -4.78 14.35
N GLY A 26 -9.02 -3.92 15.36
CA GLY A 26 -9.86 -4.12 16.53
C GLY A 26 -10.38 -2.79 17.07
N LEU A 27 -11.58 -2.80 17.65
CA LEU A 27 -12.13 -1.59 18.26
C LEU A 27 -11.23 -1.16 19.43
N SER A 28 -10.78 0.10 19.40
CA SER A 28 -9.86 0.68 20.39
C SER A 28 -8.50 -0.03 20.48
N GLN A 29 -8.06 -0.67 19.41
CA GLN A 29 -6.73 -1.27 19.27
C GLN A 29 -6.00 -0.68 18.07
N LEU A 30 -4.67 -0.75 18.07
CA LEU A 30 -3.89 -0.43 16.89
C LEU A 30 -4.12 -1.49 15.82
N PHE A 31 -4.19 -1.06 14.57
CA PHE A 31 -4.16 -1.97 13.44
C PHE A 31 -2.73 -2.38 13.11
N GLU A 32 -2.59 -3.50 12.42
CA GLU A 32 -1.35 -3.94 11.82
C GLU A 32 -1.63 -4.50 10.42
N PHE A 33 -0.88 -4.03 9.42
CA PHE A 33 -0.97 -4.48 8.03
C PHE A 33 0.38 -4.98 7.54
N GLU A 34 0.46 -6.27 7.22
CA GLU A 34 1.54 -6.85 6.44
C GLU A 34 1.19 -6.71 4.95
N VAL A 35 2.03 -5.99 4.20
CA VAL A 35 1.80 -5.74 2.77
C VAL A 35 2.96 -6.27 1.94
N ASP A 36 2.64 -7.13 0.98
CA ASP A 36 3.59 -7.58 -0.03
C ASP A 36 3.51 -6.68 -1.27
N LEU A 37 4.65 -6.12 -1.65
CA LEU A 37 4.79 -5.24 -2.81
C LEU A 37 5.79 -5.84 -3.81
N LEU A 38 5.55 -5.58 -5.09
CA LEU A 38 6.44 -5.95 -6.19
C LEU A 38 7.02 -4.70 -6.82
N SER A 39 8.33 -4.71 -7.09
CA SER A 39 9.00 -3.67 -7.85
C SER A 39 9.35 -4.18 -9.24
N PRO A 40 9.11 -3.41 -10.32
CA PRO A 40 9.66 -3.70 -11.65
C PRO A 40 11.20 -3.57 -11.69
N SER A 41 11.76 -2.78 -10.77
CA SER A 41 13.19 -2.52 -10.66
C SER A 41 13.84 -3.36 -9.56
N ALA A 42 15.00 -3.94 -9.84
CA ALA A 42 15.82 -4.61 -8.83
C ALA A 42 16.55 -3.63 -7.89
N SER A 43 16.68 -2.37 -8.30
CA SER A 43 17.28 -1.30 -7.50
C SER A 43 16.19 -0.39 -6.93
N LEU A 44 16.02 -0.42 -5.60
CA LEU A 44 15.04 0.39 -4.88
C LEU A 44 15.70 0.96 -3.62
N ASP A 45 15.55 2.27 -3.37
CA ASP A 45 16.05 2.89 -2.14
C ASP A 45 15.09 2.63 -0.96
N LEU A 46 15.20 1.43 -0.37
CA LEU A 46 14.37 1.01 0.75
C LEU A 46 14.53 1.89 2.00
N LYS A 47 15.64 2.63 2.13
CA LYS A 47 15.85 3.52 3.27
C LYS A 47 14.94 4.74 3.22
N SER A 48 14.59 5.19 2.02
CA SER A 48 13.70 6.35 1.85
C SER A 48 12.25 6.09 2.26
N VAL A 49 11.82 4.82 2.32
CA VAL A 49 10.47 4.43 2.75
C VAL A 49 10.38 4.00 4.21
N LEU A 50 11.49 3.64 4.85
CA LEU A 50 11.49 3.16 6.22
C LEU A 50 10.98 4.23 7.18
N GLY A 51 9.96 3.89 7.97
CA GLY A 51 9.32 4.80 8.93
C GLY A 51 8.54 5.96 8.28
N LYS A 52 8.28 5.87 6.97
CA LYS A 52 7.42 6.82 6.26
C LYS A 52 6.02 6.22 6.06
N PRO A 53 4.97 7.07 5.99
CA PRO A 53 3.63 6.60 5.71
C PRO A 53 3.54 5.87 4.36
N LEU A 54 2.68 4.86 4.31
CA LEU A 54 2.32 4.13 3.11
C LEU A 54 0.80 4.05 3.07
N THR A 55 0.20 4.40 1.93
CA THR A 55 -1.26 4.37 1.80
C THR A 55 -1.69 3.41 0.69
N LEU A 56 -2.60 2.49 1.02
CA LEU A 56 -3.29 1.66 0.04
C LEU A 56 -4.59 2.35 -0.38
N GLU A 57 -4.72 2.66 -1.67
CA GLU A 57 -5.96 3.10 -2.29
C GLU A 57 -6.64 1.90 -2.93
N ILE A 58 -7.82 1.53 -2.43
CA ILE A 58 -8.58 0.36 -2.84
C ILE A 58 -9.84 0.84 -3.54
N GLN A 59 -9.95 0.54 -4.83
CA GLN A 59 -11.18 0.78 -5.59
C GLN A 59 -12.26 -0.19 -5.09
N THR A 60 -13.38 0.36 -4.62
CA THR A 60 -14.52 -0.42 -4.12
C THR A 60 -15.70 -0.28 -5.08
N ALA A 61 -16.65 -1.22 -5.04
CA ALA A 61 -17.86 -1.15 -5.85
C ALA A 61 -18.82 0.01 -5.46
N GLY A 62 -18.52 0.72 -4.36
CA GLY A 62 -19.33 1.82 -3.84
C GLY A 62 -18.96 3.18 -4.43
N SER A 63 -19.25 4.25 -3.69
CA SER A 63 -19.15 5.64 -4.15
C SER A 63 -17.73 6.23 -4.19
N GLY A 64 -16.68 5.41 -4.08
CA GLY A 64 -15.30 5.90 -4.14
C GLY A 64 -14.25 4.93 -3.60
N PRO A 65 -12.97 5.30 -3.69
CA PRO A 65 -11.88 4.50 -3.16
C PRO A 65 -11.82 4.55 -1.63
N ARG A 66 -11.45 3.43 -1.01
CA ARG A 66 -11.08 3.34 0.40
C ARG A 66 -9.57 3.54 0.53
N TYR A 67 -9.15 4.32 1.52
CA TYR A 67 -7.73 4.49 1.84
C TYR A 67 -7.40 3.79 3.17
N LEU A 68 -6.30 3.02 3.20
CA LEU A 68 -5.74 2.43 4.42
C LEU A 68 -4.32 2.97 4.62
N ASN A 69 -4.04 3.52 5.80
CA ASN A 69 -2.73 4.03 6.24
C ASN A 69 -2.60 3.82 7.73
#